data_AF-H2Z7Z8-F1
#
_entry.id   AF-H2Z7Z8-F1
#
_cell.length_a   1.000
_cell.length_b   1.000
_cell.length_c   1.000
_cell.angle_alpha   90.00
_cell.angle_beta   90.00
_cell.angle_gamma   90.00
#
_symmetry.space_group_name_H-M   'P 1'
#
loop_
_entity.id
_entity.type
_entity.pdbx_description
1 polymer ?
#
loop_
_entity_poly.entity_id
_entity_poly.type
_entity_poly.pdbx_seq_one_letter_code
_entity_poly.pdbx_strand_id
1 'polypeptide(L)'
;MSKSVKCYLECCKSSHPKIQLPHNLPVLIGRMPELAVTDKMCSRNQLELTANCQKKYVLVKRLGANKSQINGIDIEQNKSSRLEEGHELHIVNGKYPHQIYFTDENTDTKAQKSTISSSRIQTEKADISSKESVHKRQKVTSKTKAKKAKITLKENDSPSTDSVYTFNSPDAGTLSTQKLESKNTSRIPEKHHWSQGLRASMSDAELIVLEDEKLVVIRDKFPKAKYHWLVLPKEGISSTKNLTFENIDLLQHILKVGKEIANEVTDEDIAFRFGYHAVPSMSQLHMHVISQDFNSPCFKTKKHWNSFTTDYFVNATDIIQELATDGKVQDRKKLTSLLNAPLKCHRCKELQKNIPTLKKHIQKCCIVL
;
A
#
# COMPACT_ATOMS: atom_id res chain seq x y z
N MET A 1 3.76 22.95 4.82
CA MET A 1 4.88 22.00 4.99
C MET A 1 4.29 20.68 5.46
N SER A 2 4.45 19.61 4.67
CA SER A 2 4.02 18.26 5.03
C SER A 2 4.75 17.81 6.30
N LYS A 3 4.03 17.28 7.29
CA LYS A 3 4.64 16.74 8.51
C LYS A 3 5.43 15.48 8.14
N SER A 4 6.74 15.48 8.42
CA SER A 4 7.57 14.29 8.22
C SER A 4 7.36 13.32 9.38
N VAL A 5 6.72 12.19 9.10
CA VAL A 5 6.54 11.09 10.07
C VAL A 5 7.74 10.14 9.95
N LYS A 6 8.38 9.81 11.07
CA LYS A 6 9.49 8.85 11.13
C LYS A 6 9.01 7.55 11.78
N CYS A 7 9.49 6.42 11.28
CA CYS A 7 9.23 5.10 11.85
C CYS A 7 10.49 4.58 12.54
N TYR A 8 10.31 3.93 13.69
CA TYR A 8 11.40 3.27 14.42
C TYR A 8 10.99 1.85 14.80
N LEU A 9 11.98 0.96 14.82
CA LEU A 9 11.92 -0.36 15.42
C LEU A 9 12.62 -0.29 16.79
N GLU A 10 11.92 -0.71 17.83
CA GLU A 10 12.40 -0.68 19.20
C GLU A 10 12.42 -2.06 19.82
N CYS A 11 13.49 -2.36 20.56
CA CYS A 11 13.60 -3.59 21.30
C CYS A 11 12.79 -3.50 22.60
N CYS A 12 11.86 -4.42 22.83
CA CYS A 12 11.07 -4.46 24.07
C CYS A 12 11.93 -4.71 25.32
N LYS A 13 13.16 -5.23 25.14
CA LYS A 13 14.13 -5.47 26.22
C LYS A 13 15.21 -4.39 26.33
N SER A 14 15.14 -3.36 25.50
CA SER A 14 16.11 -2.26 25.42
C SER A 14 17.57 -2.73 25.27
N SER A 15 17.80 -3.84 24.56
CA SER A 15 19.15 -4.43 24.40
C SER A 15 20.03 -3.69 23.37
N HIS A 16 19.44 -2.77 22.61
CA HIS A 16 20.13 -1.91 21.65
C HIS A 16 19.31 -0.61 21.41
N PRO A 17 19.92 0.44 20.82
CA PRO A 17 19.21 1.66 20.45
C PRO A 17 18.11 1.41 19.40
N LYS A 18 17.10 2.29 19.36
CA LYS A 18 16.08 2.28 18.31
C LYS A 18 16.70 2.31 16.91
N ILE A 19 16.15 1.52 16.00
CA ILE A 19 16.57 1.49 14.59
C ILE A 19 15.56 2.27 13.78
N GLN A 20 16.02 3.27 13.04
CA GLN A 20 15.15 4.00 12.13
C GLN A 20 14.79 3.12 10.93
N LEU A 21 13.50 3.03 10.61
CA LEU A 21 13.00 2.41 9.39
C LEU A 21 12.64 3.55 8.41
N PRO A 22 13.45 3.80 7.37
CA PRO A 22 13.15 4.86 6.43
C PRO A 22 11.86 4.55 5.65
N HIS A 23 11.13 5.59 5.28
CA HIS A 23 9.88 5.43 4.53
C HIS A 23 10.15 4.75 3.17
N ASN A 24 9.41 3.67 2.90
CA ASN A 24 9.42 2.90 1.64
C ASN A 24 10.80 2.34 1.24
N LEU A 25 11.75 2.24 2.17
CA LEU A 25 13.04 1.58 1.94
C LEU A 25 13.10 0.27 2.74
N PRO A 26 13.50 -0.85 2.10
CA PRO A 26 13.66 -2.12 2.78
C PRO A 26 14.89 -2.08 3.71
N VAL A 27 14.70 -2.51 4.95
CA VAL A 27 15.74 -2.66 5.97
C VAL A 27 15.84 -4.14 6.33
N LEU A 28 17.01 -4.73 6.09
CA LEU A 28 17.28 -6.11 6.47
C LEU A 28 17.67 -6.18 7.94
N ILE A 29 16.99 -7.05 8.69
CA ILE A 29 17.26 -7.30 10.10
C ILE A 29 17.45 -8.79 10.36
N GLY A 30 18.22 -9.11 11.39
CA GLY A 30 18.52 -10.48 11.77
C GLY A 30 19.69 -10.56 12.73
N ARG A 31 20.61 -11.50 12.50
CA ARG A 31 21.80 -11.72 13.32
C ARG A 31 22.87 -10.69 12.99
N MET A 32 22.73 -9.49 13.55
CA MET A 32 23.66 -8.39 13.37
C MET A 32 23.99 -7.70 14.71
N PRO A 33 25.21 -7.17 14.88
CA PRO A 33 25.64 -6.51 16.13
C PRO A 33 24.72 -5.37 16.57
N GLU A 34 24.16 -4.62 15.61
CA GLU A 34 23.31 -3.44 15.83
C GLU A 34 22.00 -3.80 16.54
N LEU A 35 21.52 -5.05 16.39
CA LEU A 35 20.34 -5.58 17.08
C LEU A 35 20.70 -6.38 18.35
N ALA A 36 21.98 -6.51 18.69
CA ALA A 36 22.47 -7.40 19.74
C ALA A 36 21.99 -8.87 19.58
N VAL A 37 21.66 -9.30 18.35
CA VAL A 37 21.22 -10.66 18.05
C VAL A 37 22.42 -11.49 17.61
N THR A 38 22.87 -12.39 18.49
CA THR A 38 23.98 -13.34 18.21
C THR A 38 23.50 -14.78 18.00
N ASP A 39 22.19 -15.05 18.11
CA ASP A 39 21.61 -16.39 17.97
C ASP A 39 21.96 -17.02 16.62
N LYS A 40 22.57 -18.21 16.65
CA LYS A 40 22.97 -18.93 15.44
C LYS A 40 21.76 -19.36 14.59
N MET A 41 20.58 -19.49 15.20
CA MET A 41 19.33 -19.78 14.49
C MET A 41 18.76 -18.54 13.78
N CYS A 42 19.18 -17.33 14.14
CA CYS A 42 18.81 -16.15 13.38
C CYS A 42 19.70 -16.02 12.13
N SER A 43 19.09 -15.93 10.94
CA SER A 43 19.83 -15.54 9.73
C SER A 43 20.35 -14.11 9.87
N ARG A 44 21.44 -13.76 9.19
CA ARG A 44 21.87 -12.35 9.06
C ARG A 44 20.79 -11.49 8.39
N ASN A 45 20.08 -12.09 7.42
CA ASN A 45 18.94 -11.52 6.73
C ASN A 45 17.71 -12.34 7.13
N GLN A 46 17.25 -12.19 8.37
CA GLN A 46 16.12 -12.96 8.90
C GLN A 46 14.78 -12.38 8.43
N LEU A 47 14.65 -11.05 8.49
CA LEU A 47 13.48 -10.31 8.03
C LEU A 47 13.91 -9.13 7.14
N GLU A 48 13.02 -8.75 6.23
CA GLU A 48 13.04 -7.46 5.54
C GLU A 48 11.86 -6.63 6.04
N LEU A 49 12.14 -5.42 6.51
CA LEU A 49 11.16 -4.47 7.03
C LEU A 49 11.03 -3.28 6.09
N THR A 50 9.81 -2.95 5.67
CA THR A 50 9.53 -1.78 4.83
C THR A 50 8.46 -0.91 5.48
N ALA A 51 8.84 0.28 5.93
CA ALA A 51 7.94 1.18 6.67
C ALA A 51 7.11 2.08 5.74
N ASN A 52 5.80 2.11 5.96
CA ASN A 52 4.92 3.13 5.43
C ASN A 52 4.63 4.17 6.54
N CYS A 53 5.47 5.20 6.64
CA CYS A 53 5.33 6.25 7.65
C CYS A 53 4.04 7.07 7.50
N GLN A 54 3.52 7.21 6.29
CA GLN A 54 2.29 7.96 6.04
C GLN A 54 1.06 7.20 6.55
N LYS A 55 0.99 5.88 6.30
CA LYS A 55 -0.11 5.00 6.72
C LYS A 55 0.12 4.31 8.07
N LYS A 56 1.25 4.59 8.72
CA LYS A 56 1.64 4.05 10.04
C LYS A 56 1.62 2.53 10.16
N TYR A 57 2.24 1.83 9.21
CA TYR A 57 2.49 0.39 9.32
C TYR A 57 3.86 0.00 8.74
N VAL A 58 4.32 -1.22 9.03
CA VAL A 58 5.52 -1.83 8.48
C VAL A 58 5.17 -3.16 7.83
N LEU A 59 5.63 -3.40 6.60
CA LEU A 59 5.59 -4.74 6.01
C LEU A 59 6.79 -5.54 6.50
N VAL A 60 6.54 -6.74 7.00
CA VAL A 60 7.53 -7.68 7.52
C VAL A 60 7.57 -8.90 6.62
N LYS A 61 8.68 -9.12 5.93
CA LYS A 61 8.89 -10.31 5.09
C LYS A 61 9.93 -11.23 5.71
N ARG A 62 9.58 -12.49 5.95
CA ARG A 62 10.53 -13.49 6.47
C ARG A 62 11.42 -14.05 5.38
N LEU A 63 12.73 -13.82 5.47
CA LEU A 63 13.73 -14.33 4.53
C LEU A 63 14.47 -15.55 5.08
N GLY A 64 14.71 -15.59 6.38
CA GLY A 64 15.42 -16.66 7.05
C GLY A 64 14.62 -17.97 7.16
N ALA A 65 15.33 -19.10 7.20
CA ALA A 65 14.72 -20.44 7.27
C ALA A 65 13.95 -20.68 8.58
N ASN A 66 14.45 -20.14 9.69
CA ASN A 66 13.79 -20.22 11.00
C ASN A 66 12.61 -19.28 11.10
N LYS A 67 11.63 -19.60 11.96
CA LYS A 67 10.36 -18.89 12.05
C LYS A 67 10.54 -17.48 12.60
N SER A 68 9.69 -16.55 12.20
CA SER A 68 9.54 -15.22 12.79
C SER A 68 8.05 -15.00 13.04
N GLN A 69 7.66 -14.20 14.02
CA GLN A 69 6.27 -14.11 14.46
C GLN A 69 5.80 -12.67 14.67
N ILE A 70 4.55 -12.38 14.38
CA ILE A 70 3.85 -11.15 14.80
C ILE A 70 2.73 -11.57 15.76
N ASN A 71 2.71 -11.03 16.97
CA ASN A 71 1.74 -11.40 18.02
C ASN A 71 1.66 -12.93 18.26
N GLY A 72 2.80 -13.62 18.17
CA GLY A 72 2.88 -15.07 18.31
C GLY A 72 2.45 -15.89 17.08
N ILE A 73 1.98 -15.25 16.01
CA ILE A 73 1.59 -15.92 14.75
C ILE A 73 2.78 -15.99 13.81
N ASP A 74 3.07 -17.20 13.32
CA ASP A 74 4.17 -17.44 12.38
C ASP A 74 4.00 -16.65 11.07
N ILE A 75 5.04 -15.90 10.70
CA ILE A 75 5.16 -15.24 9.40
C ILE A 75 5.59 -16.27 8.37
N GLU A 76 4.79 -16.46 7.33
CA GLU A 76 5.12 -17.36 6.23
C GLU A 76 6.42 -16.98 5.52
N GLN A 77 7.20 -17.96 5.04
CA GLN A 77 8.47 -17.66 4.38
C GLN A 77 8.23 -16.89 3.08
N ASN A 78 9.02 -15.85 2.84
CA ASN A 78 8.97 -14.98 1.66
C ASN A 78 7.63 -14.26 1.43
N LYS A 79 6.69 -14.33 2.37
CA LYS A 79 5.48 -13.52 2.36
C LYS A 79 5.61 -12.34 3.31
N SER A 80 5.00 -11.22 2.92
CA SER A 80 4.93 -10.02 3.75
C SER A 80 3.70 -10.09 4.64
N SER A 81 3.88 -9.81 5.93
CA SER A 81 2.81 -9.62 6.90
C SER A 81 2.85 -8.18 7.43
N ARG A 82 1.69 -7.65 7.81
CA ARG A 82 1.57 -6.27 8.27
C ARG A 82 1.82 -6.18 9.78
N LEU A 83 2.70 -5.26 10.17
CA LEU A 83 3.00 -4.90 11.55
C LEU A 83 2.53 -3.47 11.79
N GLU A 84 1.78 -3.24 12.87
CA GLU A 84 1.22 -1.94 13.25
C GLU A 84 1.72 -1.56 14.65
N GLU A 85 1.51 -0.30 15.07
CA GLU A 85 1.84 0.11 16.44
C GLU A 85 1.09 -0.76 17.45
N GLY A 86 1.79 -1.21 18.49
CA GLY A 86 1.25 -2.12 19.51
C GLY A 86 1.38 -3.61 19.17
N HIS A 87 1.67 -4.00 17.92
CA HIS A 87 2.00 -5.38 17.60
C HIS A 87 3.42 -5.75 18.02
N GLU A 88 3.63 -6.98 18.51
CA GLU A 88 4.92 -7.50 18.92
C GLU A 88 5.53 -8.41 17.84
N LEU A 89 6.67 -7.99 17.29
CA LEU A 89 7.48 -8.74 16.33
C LEU A 89 8.57 -9.54 17.05
N HIS A 90 8.58 -10.86 16.87
CA HIS A 90 9.69 -11.72 17.26
C HIS A 90 10.58 -12.02 16.05
N ILE A 91 11.85 -11.61 16.12
CA ILE A 91 12.79 -11.75 15.00
C ILE A 91 13.00 -13.21 14.64
N VAL A 92 13.18 -14.11 15.62
CA VAL A 92 13.34 -15.55 15.34
C VAL A 92 12.77 -16.42 16.46
N ASN A 93 12.03 -17.47 16.11
CA ASN A 93 11.54 -18.53 16.98
C ASN A 93 10.98 -18.04 18.33
N GLY A 94 10.12 -17.01 18.32
CA GLY A 94 9.54 -16.44 19.54
C GLY A 94 10.53 -15.70 20.45
N LYS A 95 11.70 -15.30 19.93
CA LYS A 95 12.71 -14.52 20.64
C LYS A 95 12.92 -13.17 19.99
N TYR A 96 13.59 -12.28 20.74
CA TYR A 96 13.92 -10.91 20.34
C TYR A 96 12.67 -10.10 20.00
N PRO A 97 11.82 -9.83 21.01
CA PRO A 97 10.60 -9.05 20.83
C PRO A 97 10.93 -7.58 20.53
N HIS A 98 10.25 -7.06 19.52
CA HIS A 98 10.35 -5.68 19.05
C HIS A 98 8.98 -5.11 18.76
N GLN A 99 8.86 -3.79 18.83
CA GLN A 99 7.68 -3.05 18.40
C GLN A 99 8.08 -1.93 17.45
N ILE A 100 7.10 -1.41 16.72
CA ILE A 100 7.27 -0.23 15.90
C ILE A 100 6.53 0.96 16.52
N TYR A 101 7.05 2.16 16.25
CA TYR A 101 6.34 3.39 16.54
C TYR A 101 6.63 4.47 15.51
N PHE A 102 5.70 5.41 15.39
CA PHE A 102 5.77 6.53 14.46
C PHE A 102 5.78 7.85 15.22
N THR A 103 6.74 8.72 14.90
CA THR A 103 6.84 10.06 15.52
C THR A 103 6.75 11.17 14.48
N ASP A 104 6.08 12.26 14.85
CA ASP A 104 6.13 13.52 14.11
C ASP A 104 7.33 14.34 14.63
N GLU A 105 8.05 15.03 13.74
CA GLU A 105 9.26 15.83 14.09
C GLU A 105 9.07 16.92 15.16
N ASN A 106 7.85 17.18 15.66
CA ASN A 106 7.57 18.17 16.71
C ASN A 106 7.49 17.60 18.14
N THR A 107 7.89 16.35 18.37
CA THR A 107 7.91 15.75 19.73
C THR A 107 9.29 15.76 20.41
N ASP A 108 10.35 16.20 19.73
CA ASP A 108 11.73 16.18 20.24
C ASP A 108 12.16 17.45 21.01
N THR A 109 11.34 17.94 21.95
CA THR A 109 11.85 18.90 22.98
C THR A 109 11.32 18.70 24.40
N LYS A 110 10.58 17.62 24.70
CA LYS A 110 10.20 17.29 26.09
C LYS A 110 10.30 15.79 26.39
N ALA A 111 11.49 15.23 26.21
CA ALA A 111 11.85 13.94 26.80
C ALA A 111 13.33 13.91 27.23
N GLN A 112 13.81 15.00 27.83
CA GLN A 112 15.04 15.00 28.64
C GLN A 112 14.79 15.78 29.93
N LYS A 113 14.14 15.11 30.89
CA LYS A 113 14.32 15.26 32.35
C LYS A 113 13.15 14.58 33.07
N SER A 114 13.27 13.28 33.33
CA SER A 114 12.63 12.65 34.49
C SER A 114 13.31 11.32 34.80
N THR A 115 14.58 11.39 35.17
CA THR A 115 15.21 10.34 35.98
C THR A 115 15.86 11.08 37.14
N ILE A 116 15.25 10.99 38.33
CA ILE A 116 15.88 10.89 39.65
C ILE A 116 14.71 10.86 40.66
N SER A 117 14.38 9.65 41.10
CA SER A 117 14.03 9.34 42.49
C SER A 117 14.78 8.02 42.73
N SER A 118 15.78 7.94 43.60
CA SER A 118 15.67 8.09 45.03
C SER A 118 17.07 8.19 45.66
N SER A 119 17.28 9.12 46.59
CA SER A 119 17.88 8.82 47.91
C SER A 119 17.94 10.08 48.79
N ARG A 120 17.46 9.85 50.00
CA ARG A 120 17.36 10.65 51.21
C ARG A 120 18.73 11.09 51.73
N ILE A 121 18.93 12.38 52.09
CA ILE A 121 19.62 12.88 53.31
C ILE A 121 19.14 14.33 53.59
N GLN A 122 18.81 14.60 54.86
CA GLN A 122 18.47 15.89 55.47
C GLN A 122 19.72 16.75 55.72
N THR A 123 19.62 18.09 55.63
CA THR A 123 20.13 19.05 56.64
C THR A 123 19.77 20.51 56.30
N GLU A 124 19.07 21.13 57.25
CA GLU A 124 19.05 22.52 57.78
C GLU A 124 19.56 23.78 57.01
N LYS A 125 18.75 24.86 57.16
CA LYS A 125 19.06 26.31 57.43
C LYS A 125 19.85 27.08 56.33
N ALA A 126 19.66 28.38 56.04
CA ALA A 126 18.98 29.54 56.63
C ALA A 126 18.75 30.57 55.46
N ASP A 127 17.65 31.32 55.44
CA ASP A 127 17.54 32.75 55.80
C ASP A 127 17.65 33.78 54.64
N ILE A 128 16.74 34.77 54.73
CA ILE A 128 16.86 36.18 54.30
C ILE A 128 16.83 36.45 52.77
N SER A 129 16.16 37.47 52.22
CA SER A 129 15.17 38.45 52.65
C SER A 129 14.94 39.38 51.45
N SER A 130 13.68 39.70 51.20
CA SER A 130 13.18 41.05 50.83
C SER A 130 13.41 41.70 49.45
N LYS A 131 12.32 42.41 49.10
CA LYS A 131 12.11 43.63 48.30
C LYS A 131 11.68 43.39 46.86
N GLU A 132 10.36 43.43 46.61
CA GLU A 132 9.56 44.65 46.33
C GLU A 132 10.02 45.40 45.08
N SER A 133 9.13 45.50 44.09
CA SER A 133 8.64 46.80 43.60
C SER A 133 7.41 46.60 42.73
N VAL A 134 6.37 47.36 43.09
CA VAL A 134 5.01 47.40 42.54
C VAL A 134 4.92 48.55 41.52
N HIS A 135 3.82 48.57 40.74
CA HIS A 135 3.24 49.65 39.92
C HIS A 135 3.59 49.58 38.43
N LYS A 136 2.70 49.82 37.46
CA LYS A 136 1.35 50.40 37.41
C LYS A 136 0.78 49.98 36.04
N ARG A 137 -0.33 49.27 35.95
CA ARG A 137 -1.67 49.78 35.61
C ARG A 137 -1.69 50.89 34.54
N GLN A 138 -2.20 50.57 33.35
CA GLN A 138 -3.18 51.43 32.69
C GLN A 138 -4.12 50.63 31.78
N LYS A 139 -5.39 50.99 31.89
CA LYS A 139 -6.61 50.38 31.35
C LYS A 139 -7.42 51.54 30.80
N VAL A 140 -7.82 51.54 29.54
CA VAL A 140 -8.92 52.38 29.00
C VAL A 140 -9.49 51.64 27.77
N THR A 141 -10.63 50.95 27.88
CA THR A 141 -12.02 51.31 27.44
C THR A 141 -12.18 51.37 25.90
N SER A 142 -13.29 51.04 25.23
CA SER A 142 -14.72 50.89 25.56
C SER A 142 -15.40 50.26 24.32
N LYS A 143 -16.21 49.20 24.47
CA LYS A 143 -17.68 49.15 24.29
C LYS A 143 -18.26 49.88 23.05
N THR A 144 -19.03 49.15 22.23
CA THR A 144 -20.46 49.48 21.92
C THR A 144 -21.23 48.22 21.52
N LYS A 145 -22.52 48.15 21.89
CA LYS A 145 -23.51 47.07 21.70
C LYS A 145 -24.67 47.55 20.81
N ALA A 146 -25.29 46.63 20.05
CA ALA A 146 -26.75 46.51 19.79
C ALA A 146 -26.97 45.22 18.95
N LYS A 147 -27.70 44.15 19.33
CA LYS A 147 -29.17 43.90 19.52
C LYS A 147 -30.02 44.36 18.32
N LYS A 148 -30.97 43.61 17.73
CA LYS A 148 -31.57 42.25 17.90
C LYS A 148 -32.62 42.08 16.77
N ALA A 149 -32.82 40.89 16.19
CA ALA A 149 -34.13 40.26 15.87
C ALA A 149 -33.95 39.02 14.95
N LYS A 150 -34.97 38.16 14.97
CA LYS A 150 -34.99 36.69 14.83
C LYS A 150 -36.00 36.29 13.73
N ILE A 151 -35.81 35.13 13.07
CA ILE A 151 -36.80 34.09 12.64
C ILE A 151 -36.13 33.21 11.54
N THR A 152 -35.67 31.98 11.87
CA THR A 152 -36.24 30.61 11.59
C THR A 152 -36.19 30.22 10.09
N LEU A 153 -35.46 29.19 9.62
CA LEU A 153 -35.72 27.74 9.80
C LEU A 153 -34.49 26.85 9.47
N LYS A 154 -34.30 25.83 10.32
CA LYS A 154 -33.78 24.45 10.14
C LYS A 154 -32.69 24.13 9.11
N GLU A 155 -31.58 23.57 9.61
CA GLU A 155 -30.95 22.36 9.05
C GLU A 155 -30.17 21.60 10.12
N ASN A 156 -30.20 20.27 10.01
CA ASN A 156 -29.77 19.27 10.97
C ASN A 156 -28.31 18.89 10.72
N ASP A 157 -27.56 18.66 11.80
CA ASP A 157 -26.20 18.12 11.73
C ASP A 157 -26.08 16.87 12.61
N SER A 158 -25.70 15.76 11.96
CA SER A 158 -24.99 14.56 12.44
C SER A 158 -25.55 13.74 13.63
N PRO A 159 -25.66 12.39 13.47
CA PRO A 159 -24.69 11.54 14.18
C PRO A 159 -24.25 10.22 13.49
N SER A 160 -23.08 9.77 13.96
CA SER A 160 -22.61 8.38 14.18
C SER A 160 -22.38 7.45 12.99
N THR A 161 -21.10 7.26 12.64
CA THR A 161 -20.58 6.05 12.00
C THR A 161 -20.15 5.05 13.08
N ASP A 162 -21.03 4.12 13.42
CA ASP A 162 -20.63 2.83 13.99
C ASP A 162 -20.31 1.88 12.82
N SER A 163 -19.06 1.46 12.68
CA SER A 163 -18.71 0.27 11.89
C SER A 163 -18.27 -0.82 12.85
N VAL A 164 -19.24 -1.67 13.17
CA VAL A 164 -19.10 -2.94 13.90
C VAL A 164 -18.52 -3.96 12.92
N TYR A 165 -17.27 -4.38 13.11
CA TYR A 165 -16.77 -5.61 12.49
C TYR A 165 -16.43 -6.63 13.58
N THR A 166 -17.34 -7.59 13.72
CA THR A 166 -17.22 -8.79 14.55
C THR A 166 -16.49 -9.90 13.80
N PHE A 167 -15.44 -10.45 14.40
CA PHE A 167 -14.78 -11.68 13.98
C PHE A 167 -15.49 -12.89 14.61
N ASN A 168 -16.05 -13.78 13.79
CA ASN A 168 -16.41 -15.13 14.22
C ASN A 168 -15.52 -16.16 13.52
N SER A 169 -14.84 -16.93 14.38
CA SER A 169 -14.01 -18.10 14.07
C SER A 169 -14.89 -19.35 14.02
N PRO A 170 -14.66 -20.34 13.15
CA PRO A 170 -15.13 -21.70 13.38
C PRO A 170 -14.09 -22.49 14.19
N ASP A 171 -14.61 -23.22 15.17
CA ASP A 171 -13.90 -23.98 16.17
C ASP A 171 -13.33 -25.29 15.64
N ALA A 172 -12.24 -25.74 16.26
CA ALA A 172 -11.51 -26.95 15.94
C ALA A 172 -12.02 -28.13 16.78
N GLY A 173 -12.29 -29.27 16.13
CA GLY A 173 -12.60 -30.55 16.79
C GLY A 173 -11.55 -31.62 16.50
N THR A 174 -10.53 -31.65 17.36
CA THR A 174 -9.65 -32.72 17.87
C THR A 174 -9.38 -34.05 17.12
N LEU A 175 -8.08 -34.38 17.15
CA LEU A 175 -7.28 -35.59 16.85
C LEU A 175 -7.95 -36.99 16.88
N SER A 176 -7.49 -37.87 15.97
CA SER A 176 -6.75 -39.10 16.36
C SER A 176 -5.96 -39.72 15.20
N THR A 177 -4.85 -40.35 15.59
CA THR A 177 -3.79 -40.96 14.77
C THR A 177 -4.15 -42.40 14.40
N GLN A 178 -4.10 -42.81 13.12
CA GLN A 178 -3.74 -44.18 12.72
C GLN A 178 -3.03 -44.21 11.36
N LYS A 179 -1.93 -44.95 11.32
CA LYS A 179 -1.03 -45.23 10.20
C LYS A 179 -1.58 -46.42 9.42
N LEU A 180 -1.86 -46.27 8.11
CA LEU A 180 -1.97 -47.40 7.18
C LEU A 180 -1.71 -46.97 5.73
N GLU A 181 -1.32 -47.97 4.93
CA GLU A 181 -0.45 -47.92 3.76
C GLU A 181 -1.08 -47.36 2.46
N SER A 182 -0.21 -46.75 1.67
CA SER A 182 -0.07 -46.86 0.20
C SER A 182 -1.31 -47.10 -0.65
N LYS A 183 -1.68 -46.09 -1.47
CA LYS A 183 -2.01 -46.30 -2.89
C LYS A 183 -1.82 -45.03 -3.71
N ASN A 184 -0.85 -45.14 -4.61
CA ASN A 184 -0.46 -44.20 -5.64
C ASN A 184 -1.62 -43.95 -6.61
N THR A 185 -2.17 -42.74 -6.64
CA THR A 185 -2.90 -42.23 -7.81
C THR A 185 -2.36 -40.84 -8.13
N SER A 186 -1.47 -40.80 -9.11
CA SER A 186 -0.98 -39.58 -9.72
C SER A 186 -2.16 -38.78 -10.28
N ARG A 187 -2.61 -37.75 -9.54
CA ARG A 187 -3.48 -36.72 -10.12
C ARG A 187 -2.63 -35.92 -11.10
N ILE A 188 -2.91 -36.13 -12.39
CA ILE A 188 -2.45 -35.28 -13.48
C ILE A 188 -2.82 -33.83 -13.12
N PRO A 189 -1.89 -32.87 -13.16
CA PRO A 189 -2.22 -31.48 -12.86
C PRO A 189 -3.25 -31.02 -13.88
N GLU A 190 -4.42 -30.59 -13.41
CA GLU A 190 -5.40 -29.95 -14.28
C GLU A 190 -4.71 -28.77 -14.98
N LYS A 191 -4.65 -28.83 -16.31
CA LYS A 191 -4.17 -27.72 -17.13
C LYS A 191 -5.11 -26.54 -16.95
N HIS A 192 -4.82 -25.66 -15.99
CA HIS A 192 -5.45 -24.37 -15.91
C HIS A 192 -5.18 -23.62 -17.22
N HIS A 193 -6.26 -23.31 -17.95
CA HIS A 193 -6.18 -22.48 -19.14
C HIS A 193 -5.55 -21.15 -18.75
N TRP A 194 -4.47 -20.75 -19.44
CA TRP A 194 -3.63 -19.59 -19.08
C TRP A 194 -4.42 -18.30 -18.84
N SER A 195 -5.60 -18.15 -19.47
CA SER A 195 -6.48 -16.99 -19.29
C SER A 195 -7.11 -16.89 -17.90
N GLN A 196 -7.07 -17.95 -17.07
CA GLN A 196 -7.52 -17.94 -15.68
C GLN A 196 -6.40 -17.65 -14.67
N GLY A 197 -5.17 -17.44 -15.15
CA GLY A 197 -4.00 -17.23 -14.29
C GLY A 197 -4.13 -16.08 -13.30
N LEU A 198 -4.95 -15.06 -13.61
CA LEU A 198 -5.18 -13.93 -12.70
C LEU A 198 -5.84 -14.33 -11.39
N ARG A 199 -6.75 -15.33 -11.39
CA ARG A 199 -7.40 -15.76 -10.14
C ARG A 199 -6.42 -16.36 -9.16
N ALA A 200 -5.45 -17.14 -9.66
CA ALA A 200 -4.35 -17.63 -8.83
C ALA A 200 -3.47 -16.47 -8.33
N SER A 201 -3.18 -15.49 -9.19
CA SER A 201 -2.39 -14.31 -8.83
C SER A 201 -3.06 -13.39 -7.81
N MET A 202 -4.40 -13.36 -7.73
CA MET A 202 -5.16 -12.59 -6.72
C MET A 202 -4.94 -13.11 -5.30
N SER A 203 -4.51 -14.36 -5.14
CA SER A 203 -4.18 -14.99 -3.85
C SER A 203 -2.67 -15.13 -3.65
N ASP A 204 -1.86 -14.63 -4.58
CA ASP A 204 -0.41 -14.67 -4.51
C ASP A 204 0.10 -13.48 -3.69
N ALA A 205 0.41 -13.74 -2.42
CA ALA A 205 0.91 -12.74 -1.48
C ALA A 205 2.18 -12.01 -1.95
N GLU A 206 2.98 -12.57 -2.88
CA GLU A 206 4.13 -11.85 -3.44
C GLU A 206 3.70 -10.75 -4.42
N LEU A 207 2.58 -10.96 -5.11
CA LEU A 207 2.04 -10.02 -6.08
C LEU A 207 1.15 -8.98 -5.43
N ILE A 208 0.44 -9.32 -4.34
CA ILE A 208 -0.46 -8.41 -3.63
C ILE A 208 0.28 -7.17 -3.09
N VAL A 209 -0.25 -6.00 -3.44
CA VAL A 209 0.20 -4.68 -2.97
C VAL A 209 -0.75 -4.15 -1.90
N LEU A 210 -2.05 -4.32 -2.14
CA LEU A 210 -3.13 -3.86 -1.28
C LEU A 210 -4.34 -4.77 -1.49
N GLU A 211 -5.13 -4.95 -0.45
CA GLU A 211 -6.37 -5.72 -0.48
C GLU A 211 -7.39 -5.08 0.47
N ASP A 212 -8.65 -5.02 0.06
CA ASP A 212 -9.78 -4.64 0.91
C ASP A 212 -10.93 -5.66 0.77
N GLU A 213 -12.10 -5.36 1.32
CA GLU A 213 -13.27 -6.26 1.26
C GLU A 213 -13.76 -6.54 -0.17
N LYS A 214 -13.56 -5.62 -1.12
CA LYS A 214 -14.14 -5.66 -2.47
C LYS A 214 -13.13 -5.96 -3.57
N LEU A 215 -11.85 -5.62 -3.39
CA LEU A 215 -10.83 -5.74 -4.42
C LEU A 215 -9.46 -6.16 -3.88
N VAL A 216 -8.59 -6.53 -4.81
CA VAL A 216 -7.17 -6.77 -4.59
C VAL A 216 -6.37 -6.04 -5.66
N VAL A 217 -5.25 -5.45 -5.26
CA VAL A 217 -4.28 -4.85 -6.17
C VAL A 217 -3.04 -5.72 -6.18
N ILE A 218 -2.61 -6.11 -7.38
CA ILE A 218 -1.42 -6.92 -7.58
C ILE A 218 -0.43 -6.25 -8.53
N ARG A 219 0.84 -6.57 -8.40
CA ARG A 219 1.86 -6.27 -9.42
C ARG A 219 1.61 -7.11 -10.66
N ASP A 220 1.66 -6.50 -11.85
CA ASP A 220 1.61 -7.26 -13.09
C ASP A 220 2.89 -8.10 -13.22
N LYS A 221 2.73 -9.42 -13.41
CA LYS A 221 3.85 -10.37 -13.52
C LYS A 221 4.78 -10.09 -14.71
N PHE A 222 4.28 -9.42 -15.73
CA PHE A 222 5.00 -9.06 -16.95
C PHE A 222 4.82 -7.55 -17.23
N PRO A 223 5.34 -6.67 -16.35
CA PRO A 223 5.00 -5.25 -16.36
C PRO A 223 5.40 -4.59 -17.69
N LYS A 224 4.59 -3.69 -18.24
CA LYS A 224 4.91 -3.02 -19.53
C LYS A 224 5.55 -1.63 -19.38
N ALA A 225 5.66 -1.15 -18.15
CA ALA A 225 6.33 0.08 -17.75
C ALA A 225 7.03 -0.12 -16.39
N LYS A 226 7.70 0.91 -15.86
CA LYS A 226 8.33 0.88 -14.53
C LYS A 226 7.34 0.50 -13.43
N TYR A 227 6.13 1.06 -13.49
CA TYR A 227 5.03 0.76 -12.59
C TYR A 227 3.86 0.20 -13.38
N HIS A 228 3.45 -1.02 -13.05
CA HIS A 228 2.31 -1.67 -13.67
C HIS A 228 1.60 -2.57 -12.67
N TRP A 229 0.43 -2.14 -12.23
CA TRP A 229 -0.44 -2.88 -11.33
C TRP A 229 -1.76 -3.23 -12.00
N LEU A 230 -2.41 -4.24 -11.45
CA LEU A 230 -3.74 -4.66 -11.80
C LEU A 230 -4.63 -4.51 -10.57
N VAL A 231 -5.71 -3.75 -10.69
CA VAL A 231 -6.76 -3.66 -9.67
C VAL A 231 -7.89 -4.59 -10.08
N LEU A 232 -8.14 -5.62 -9.28
CA LEU A 232 -9.11 -6.68 -9.59
C LEU A 232 -10.22 -6.71 -8.53
N PRO A 233 -11.50 -6.70 -8.91
CA PRO A 233 -12.56 -7.01 -7.97
C PRO A 233 -12.42 -8.46 -7.50
N LYS A 234 -12.75 -8.72 -6.23
CA LYS A 234 -12.90 -10.07 -5.68
C LYS A 234 -14.11 -10.78 -6.27
N GLU A 235 -15.12 -10.02 -6.67
CA GLU A 235 -16.25 -10.52 -7.44
C GLU A 235 -15.79 -11.14 -8.78
N GLY A 236 -16.44 -12.22 -9.18
CA GLY A 236 -16.11 -13.01 -10.37
C GLY A 236 -16.51 -12.38 -11.72
N ILE A 237 -16.26 -11.09 -11.92
CA ILE A 237 -16.59 -10.39 -13.17
C ILE A 237 -15.57 -10.76 -14.25
N SER A 238 -16.00 -11.37 -15.35
CA SER A 238 -15.06 -11.91 -16.34
C SER A 238 -14.41 -10.86 -17.23
N SER A 239 -15.14 -9.80 -17.62
CA SER A 239 -14.69 -8.74 -18.52
C SER A 239 -15.57 -7.51 -18.43
N THR A 240 -15.17 -6.41 -19.07
CA THR A 240 -15.96 -5.17 -19.17
C THR A 240 -17.32 -5.35 -19.84
N LYS A 241 -17.51 -6.40 -20.64
CA LYS A 241 -18.79 -6.71 -21.31
C LYS A 241 -19.87 -7.22 -20.36
N ASN A 242 -19.47 -7.66 -19.17
CA ASN A 242 -20.38 -8.17 -18.14
C ASN A 242 -20.75 -7.11 -17.11
N LEU A 243 -20.28 -5.87 -17.29
CA LEU A 243 -20.60 -4.77 -16.40
C LEU A 243 -22.00 -4.24 -16.69
N THR A 244 -22.71 -3.89 -15.63
CA THR A 244 -24.02 -3.23 -15.64
C THR A 244 -23.98 -1.96 -14.80
N PHE A 245 -25.09 -1.21 -14.74
CA PHE A 245 -25.20 -0.01 -13.92
C PHE A 245 -24.92 -0.28 -12.42
N GLU A 246 -25.21 -1.49 -11.93
CA GLU A 246 -24.96 -1.89 -10.53
C GLU A 246 -23.48 -1.92 -10.19
N ASN A 247 -22.60 -2.06 -11.19
CA ASN A 247 -21.16 -2.11 -10.98
C ASN A 247 -20.50 -0.73 -10.94
N ILE A 248 -21.23 0.38 -11.14
CA ILE A 248 -20.65 1.73 -11.20
C ILE A 248 -19.88 2.06 -9.92
N ASP A 249 -20.44 1.81 -8.74
CA ASP A 249 -19.79 2.08 -7.45
C ASP A 249 -18.50 1.26 -7.28
N LEU A 250 -18.52 0.00 -7.72
CA LEU A 250 -17.34 -0.85 -7.71
C LEU A 250 -16.25 -0.30 -8.64
N LEU A 251 -16.60 0.16 -9.85
CA LEU A 251 -15.64 0.73 -10.79
C LEU A 251 -15.07 2.07 -10.31
N GLN A 252 -15.89 2.90 -9.67
CA GLN A 252 -15.43 4.14 -9.03
C GLN A 252 -14.43 3.82 -7.90
N HIS A 253 -14.72 2.81 -7.08
CA HIS A 253 -13.80 2.34 -6.04
C HIS A 253 -12.48 1.79 -6.62
N ILE A 254 -12.55 0.96 -7.67
CA ILE A 254 -11.39 0.45 -8.40
C ILE A 254 -10.52 1.60 -8.94
N LEU A 255 -11.15 2.61 -9.56
CA LEU A 255 -10.44 3.78 -10.08
C LEU A 255 -9.82 4.62 -8.96
N LYS A 256 -10.54 4.82 -7.85
CA LYS A 256 -10.05 5.55 -6.68
C LYS A 256 -8.80 4.88 -6.11
N VAL A 257 -8.85 3.58 -5.82
CA VAL A 257 -7.70 2.82 -5.30
C VAL A 257 -6.53 2.84 -6.28
N GLY A 258 -6.80 2.69 -7.58
CA GLY A 258 -5.75 2.78 -8.60
C GLY A 258 -5.03 4.13 -8.61
N LYS A 259 -5.79 5.23 -8.49
CA LYS A 259 -5.23 6.59 -8.38
C LYS A 259 -4.44 6.79 -7.09
N GLU A 260 -4.92 6.28 -5.96
CA GLU A 260 -4.22 6.36 -4.68
C GLU A 260 -2.84 5.68 -4.78
N ILE A 261 -2.75 4.49 -5.36
CA ILE A 261 -1.48 3.78 -5.54
C ILE A 261 -0.55 4.51 -6.51
N ALA A 262 -1.09 5.10 -7.58
CA ALA A 262 -0.28 5.91 -8.48
C ALA A 262 0.28 7.18 -7.78
N ASN A 263 -0.52 7.80 -6.91
CA ASN A 263 -0.10 8.98 -6.14
C ASN A 263 0.96 8.68 -5.06
N GLU A 264 1.14 7.42 -4.68
CA GLU A 264 2.21 6.98 -3.77
C GLU A 264 3.59 6.93 -4.46
N VAL A 265 3.64 7.05 -5.80
CA VAL A 265 4.89 7.05 -6.56
C VAL A 265 5.54 8.43 -6.47
N THR A 266 6.77 8.47 -5.94
CA THR A 266 7.54 9.70 -5.71
C THR A 266 8.41 10.13 -6.89
N ASP A 267 8.38 9.39 -8.00
CA ASP A 267 9.12 9.75 -9.20
C ASP A 267 8.45 10.97 -9.87
N GLU A 268 9.08 12.15 -9.73
CA GLU A 268 8.47 13.46 -10.04
C GLU A 268 8.11 13.69 -11.53
N ASP A 269 8.46 12.79 -12.45
CA ASP A 269 8.20 12.91 -13.89
C ASP A 269 7.35 11.76 -14.47
N ILE A 270 6.68 10.97 -13.64
CA ILE A 270 5.91 9.82 -14.09
C ILE A 270 4.42 10.10 -14.13
N ALA A 271 3.88 10.17 -15.35
CA ALA A 271 2.44 10.16 -15.59
C ALA A 271 1.88 8.72 -15.58
N PHE A 272 0.62 8.58 -15.16
CA PHE A 272 -0.11 7.32 -15.11
C PHE A 272 -1.35 7.32 -16.02
N ARG A 273 -1.70 6.14 -16.53
CA ARG A 273 -3.01 5.88 -17.12
C ARG A 273 -3.73 4.77 -16.35
N PHE A 274 -5.05 4.89 -16.32
CA PHE A 274 -5.96 3.99 -15.62
C PHE A 274 -7.01 3.51 -16.61
N GLY A 275 -7.09 2.20 -16.87
CA GLY A 275 -8.01 1.72 -17.88
C GLY A 275 -7.95 0.23 -18.17
N TYR A 276 -8.62 -0.13 -19.25
CA TYR A 276 -8.88 -1.50 -19.65
C TYR A 276 -8.48 -1.71 -21.11
N HIS A 277 -8.07 -2.93 -21.45
CA HIS A 277 -7.99 -3.31 -22.84
C HIS A 277 -9.39 -3.49 -23.44
N ALA A 278 -9.62 -2.94 -24.63
CA ALA A 278 -10.86 -3.03 -25.39
C ALA A 278 -11.35 -4.48 -25.58
N VAL A 279 -10.41 -5.42 -25.76
CA VAL A 279 -10.66 -6.86 -25.68
C VAL A 279 -9.64 -7.44 -24.69
N PRO A 280 -10.06 -7.95 -23.53
CA PRO A 280 -9.12 -8.42 -22.52
C PRO A 280 -8.42 -9.70 -22.99
N SER A 281 -7.13 -9.81 -22.64
CA SER A 281 -6.33 -11.02 -22.92
C SER A 281 -6.56 -12.14 -21.91
N MET A 282 -7.06 -11.82 -20.71
CA MET A 282 -7.32 -12.77 -19.62
C MET A 282 -8.77 -12.66 -19.17
N SER A 283 -9.29 -13.75 -18.62
CA SER A 283 -10.59 -13.77 -17.94
C SER A 283 -10.37 -13.34 -16.49
N GLN A 284 -11.30 -12.53 -15.96
CA GLN A 284 -11.22 -11.71 -14.74
C GLN A 284 -11.00 -10.25 -15.11
N LEU A 285 -11.94 -9.39 -14.73
CA LEU A 285 -11.84 -7.94 -14.88
C LEU A 285 -10.61 -7.45 -14.12
N HIS A 286 -9.81 -6.62 -14.78
CA HIS A 286 -8.64 -5.98 -14.18
C HIS A 286 -8.47 -4.60 -14.79
N MET A 287 -8.42 -3.58 -13.95
CA MET A 287 -8.00 -2.25 -14.38
C MET A 287 -6.48 -2.20 -14.33
N HIS A 288 -5.86 -1.78 -15.43
CA HIS A 288 -4.45 -1.46 -15.48
C HIS A 288 -4.20 -0.10 -14.83
N VAL A 289 -3.26 -0.06 -13.89
CA VAL A 289 -2.62 1.17 -13.41
C VAL A 289 -1.20 1.13 -13.97
N ILE A 290 -0.91 1.95 -14.98
CA ILE A 290 0.33 1.85 -15.73
C ILE A 290 1.00 3.20 -15.93
N SER A 291 2.28 3.28 -15.59
CA SER A 291 3.09 4.46 -15.84
C SER A 291 3.40 4.64 -17.35
N GLN A 292 3.52 5.88 -17.80
CA GLN A 292 3.70 6.24 -19.21
C GLN A 292 5.17 6.29 -19.66
N ASP A 293 6.11 5.80 -18.84
CA ASP A 293 7.52 5.64 -19.25
C ASP A 293 7.71 4.46 -20.21
N PHE A 294 6.89 3.40 -20.08
CA PHE A 294 7.02 2.13 -20.82
C PHE A 294 8.44 1.53 -20.81
N ASN A 295 9.21 1.83 -19.77
CA ASN A 295 10.56 1.33 -19.55
C ASN A 295 10.50 -0.03 -18.86
N SER A 296 10.39 -1.09 -19.67
CA SER A 296 10.38 -2.47 -19.16
C SER A 296 11.05 -3.46 -20.12
N PRO A 297 11.73 -4.49 -19.59
CA PRO A 297 12.21 -5.63 -20.39
C PRO A 297 11.06 -6.50 -20.95
N CYS A 298 9.89 -6.53 -20.31
CA CYS A 298 8.72 -7.31 -20.77
C CYS A 298 7.91 -6.62 -21.88
N PHE A 299 8.21 -5.35 -22.16
CA PHE A 299 7.71 -4.65 -23.32
C PHE A 299 8.49 -5.10 -24.58
N LYS A 300 7.94 -6.03 -25.37
CA LYS A 300 8.70 -6.76 -26.41
C LYS A 300 8.13 -6.67 -27.83
N THR A 301 6.82 -6.49 -27.97
CA THR A 301 6.13 -6.65 -29.26
C THR A 301 5.33 -5.41 -29.63
N LYS A 302 5.03 -5.27 -30.93
CA LYS A 302 4.12 -4.23 -31.44
C LYS A 302 2.75 -4.28 -30.77
N LYS A 303 2.23 -5.50 -30.54
CA LYS A 303 0.95 -5.68 -29.84
C LYS A 303 1.01 -5.16 -28.41
N HIS A 304 2.10 -5.41 -27.67
CA HIS A 304 2.28 -4.83 -26.32
C HIS A 304 2.32 -3.31 -26.34
N TRP A 305 2.82 -2.68 -27.42
CA TRP A 305 2.85 -1.22 -27.50
C TRP A 305 1.44 -0.69 -27.75
N ASN A 306 0.87 -1.13 -28.87
CA ASN A 306 -0.38 -0.62 -29.36
C ASN A 306 -1.54 -0.91 -28.40
N SER A 307 -1.46 -1.97 -27.59
CA SER A 307 -2.49 -2.26 -26.59
C SER A 307 -2.60 -1.20 -25.49
N PHE A 308 -1.53 -0.45 -25.21
CA PHE A 308 -1.52 0.60 -24.18
C PHE A 308 -1.45 2.03 -24.75
N THR A 309 -1.05 2.21 -26.02
CA THR A 309 -0.78 3.54 -26.60
C THR A 309 -1.71 3.91 -27.76
N THR A 310 -2.79 3.16 -27.96
CA THR A 310 -3.87 3.47 -28.92
C THR A 310 -5.21 3.44 -28.19
N ASP A 311 -6.30 3.72 -28.91
CA ASP A 311 -7.67 3.62 -28.39
C ASP A 311 -8.08 2.18 -28.01
N TYR A 312 -7.21 1.19 -28.28
CA TYR A 312 -7.33 -0.14 -27.69
C TYR A 312 -7.24 -0.11 -26.15
N PHE A 313 -6.57 0.89 -25.57
CA PHE A 313 -6.60 1.14 -24.13
C PHE A 313 -7.68 2.17 -23.80
N VAL A 314 -8.78 1.69 -23.25
CA VAL A 314 -9.96 2.48 -22.90
C VAL A 314 -9.81 3.01 -21.48
N ASN A 315 -10.00 4.32 -21.27
CA ASN A 315 -9.84 4.88 -19.93
C ASN A 315 -10.97 4.40 -19.01
N ALA A 316 -10.66 4.22 -17.73
CA ALA A 316 -11.64 3.76 -16.75
C ALA A 316 -12.82 4.75 -16.61
N THR A 317 -12.57 6.05 -16.75
CA THR A 317 -13.60 7.09 -16.74
C THR A 317 -14.61 6.91 -17.87
N ASP A 318 -14.15 6.52 -19.06
CA ASP A 318 -15.00 6.37 -20.24
C ASP A 318 -15.93 5.16 -20.07
N ILE A 319 -15.42 4.05 -19.50
CA ILE A 319 -16.22 2.86 -19.16
C ILE A 319 -17.30 3.19 -18.12
N ILE A 320 -16.95 3.96 -17.08
CA ILE A 320 -17.91 4.38 -16.04
C ILE A 320 -18.99 5.28 -16.66
N GLN A 321 -18.59 6.23 -17.52
CA GLN A 321 -19.52 7.13 -18.19
C GLN A 321 -20.49 6.36 -19.10
N GLU A 322 -20.01 5.41 -19.90
CA GLU A 322 -20.86 4.57 -20.76
C GLU A 322 -21.89 3.76 -19.97
N LEU A 323 -21.50 3.21 -18.82
CA LEU A 323 -22.45 2.52 -17.95
C LEU A 323 -23.49 3.46 -17.37
N ALA A 324 -23.08 4.68 -16.99
CA ALA A 324 -23.98 5.68 -16.43
C ALA A 324 -24.99 6.23 -17.48
N THR A 325 -24.57 6.39 -18.73
CA THR A 325 -25.44 6.94 -19.79
C THR A 325 -26.23 5.87 -20.54
N ASP A 326 -25.59 4.76 -20.89
CA ASP A 326 -26.11 3.77 -21.83
C ASP A 326 -26.52 2.46 -21.14
N GLY A 327 -26.20 2.30 -19.85
CA GLY A 327 -26.44 1.10 -19.07
C GLY A 327 -25.53 -0.09 -19.43
N LYS A 328 -24.60 0.09 -20.39
CA LYS A 328 -23.72 -0.96 -20.90
C LYS A 328 -22.42 -0.38 -21.47
N VAL A 329 -21.37 -1.18 -21.46
CA VAL A 329 -20.10 -0.85 -22.12
C VAL A 329 -20.21 -1.10 -23.64
N GLN A 330 -19.71 -0.16 -24.45
CA GLN A 330 -19.74 -0.28 -25.91
C GLN A 330 -18.87 -1.46 -26.42
N ASP A 331 -19.34 -2.18 -27.44
CA ASP A 331 -18.56 -3.26 -28.06
C ASP A 331 -17.42 -2.70 -28.92
N ARG A 332 -16.19 -3.05 -28.54
CA ARG A 332 -14.95 -2.58 -29.15
C ARG A 332 -14.17 -3.66 -29.87
N LYS A 333 -14.77 -4.81 -30.21
CA LYS A 333 -14.10 -5.88 -30.98
C LYS A 333 -13.36 -5.37 -32.22
N LYS A 334 -13.93 -4.36 -32.91
CA LYS A 334 -13.33 -3.74 -34.12
C LYS A 334 -11.98 -3.07 -33.86
N LEU A 335 -11.69 -2.63 -32.62
CA LEU A 335 -10.43 -2.00 -32.25
C LEU A 335 -9.24 -2.97 -32.24
N THR A 336 -9.48 -4.28 -32.34
CA THR A 336 -8.41 -5.30 -32.44
C THR A 336 -7.43 -5.04 -33.60
N SER A 337 -7.88 -4.36 -34.66
CA SER A 337 -7.03 -3.92 -35.77
C SER A 337 -5.89 -2.97 -35.33
N LEU A 338 -6.11 -2.15 -34.28
CA LEU A 338 -5.13 -1.22 -33.74
C LEU A 338 -3.88 -1.94 -33.20
N LEU A 339 -4.01 -3.18 -32.73
CA LEU A 339 -2.86 -3.97 -32.26
C LEU A 339 -1.79 -4.17 -33.36
N ASN A 340 -2.16 -4.06 -34.63
CA ASN A 340 -1.26 -4.20 -35.78
C ASN A 340 -0.87 -2.86 -36.41
N ALA A 341 -1.39 -1.73 -35.92
CA ALA A 341 -1.10 -0.40 -36.43
C ALA A 341 0.41 -0.08 -36.42
N PRO A 342 0.89 0.85 -37.27
CA PRO A 342 2.27 1.31 -37.25
C PRO A 342 2.69 1.78 -35.85
N LEU A 343 3.92 1.47 -35.44
CA LEU A 343 4.46 1.92 -34.16
C LEU A 343 4.64 3.43 -34.20
N LYS A 344 4.03 4.14 -33.25
CA LYS A 344 4.18 5.59 -33.07
C LYS A 344 4.52 5.89 -31.62
N CYS A 345 5.40 6.87 -31.38
CA CYS A 345 5.62 7.38 -30.04
C CYS A 345 4.30 7.87 -29.44
N HIS A 346 3.99 7.52 -28.19
CA HIS A 346 2.72 7.94 -27.56
C HIS A 346 2.73 9.44 -27.22
N ARG A 347 3.91 10.06 -27.15
CA ARG A 347 4.11 11.49 -26.87
C ARG A 347 4.14 12.32 -28.16
N CYS A 348 5.21 12.22 -28.94
CA CYS A 348 5.39 13.02 -30.16
C CYS A 348 4.73 12.46 -31.43
N LYS A 349 4.12 11.27 -31.36
CA LYS A 349 3.47 10.58 -32.50
C LYS A 349 4.40 10.19 -33.66
N GLU A 350 5.71 10.36 -33.52
CA GLU A 350 6.71 9.96 -34.53
C GLU A 350 6.66 8.45 -34.79
N LEU A 351 6.68 8.07 -36.07
CA LEU A 351 6.70 6.68 -36.52
C LEU A 351 8.02 5.99 -36.18
N GLN A 352 7.94 4.74 -35.75
CA GLN A 352 9.10 3.92 -35.38
C GLN A 352 9.14 2.64 -36.20
N LYS A 353 10.33 2.26 -36.66
CA LYS A 353 10.51 1.08 -37.51
C LYS A 353 10.26 -0.22 -36.76
N ASN A 354 10.72 -0.31 -35.51
CA ASN A 354 10.60 -1.50 -34.68
C ASN A 354 10.64 -1.17 -33.17
N ILE A 355 10.43 -2.17 -32.31
CA ILE A 355 10.44 -1.99 -30.86
C ILE A 355 11.79 -1.47 -30.32
N PRO A 356 12.95 -2.00 -30.77
CA PRO A 356 14.25 -1.44 -30.35
C PRO A 356 14.42 0.06 -30.65
N THR A 357 14.06 0.52 -31.86
CA THR A 357 14.17 1.96 -32.18
C THR A 357 13.19 2.78 -31.35
N LEU A 358 11.97 2.28 -31.16
CA LEU A 358 10.97 2.93 -30.31
C LEU A 358 11.44 3.06 -28.86
N LYS A 359 12.02 2.01 -28.25
CA LYS A 359 12.54 2.06 -26.89
C LYS A 359 13.65 3.11 -26.73
N LYS A 360 14.57 3.17 -27.69
CA LYS A 360 15.62 4.21 -27.71
C LYS A 360 15.03 5.61 -27.86
N HIS A 361 13.98 5.75 -28.68
CA HIS A 361 13.30 7.02 -28.91
C HIS A 361 12.60 7.52 -27.63
N ILE A 362 11.78 6.70 -26.98
CA ILE A 362 10.98 7.15 -25.81
C ILE A 362 11.84 7.54 -24.60
N GLN A 363 13.05 7.00 -24.47
CA GLN A 363 14.02 7.41 -23.43
C GLN A 363 14.54 8.84 -23.64
N LYS A 364 14.51 9.35 -24.88
CA LYS A 364 15.02 10.68 -25.25
C LYS A 364 13.91 11.66 -25.63
N CYS A 365 12.67 11.21 -25.72
CA CYS A 365 11.54 12.02 -26.14
C CYS A 365 11.20 13.03 -25.05
N CYS A 366 11.50 14.31 -25.29
CA CYS A 366 11.29 15.42 -24.37
C CYS A 366 9.87 16.00 -24.39
N ILE A 367 8.97 15.49 -25.24
CA ILE A 367 7.57 15.90 -25.23
C ILE A 367 6.91 15.30 -24.00
N VAL A 368 6.46 16.16 -23.08
CA VAL A 368 5.64 15.78 -21.92
C VAL A 368 4.19 15.61 -22.36
N LEU A 369 3.48 14.65 -21.77
CA LEU A 369 2.07 14.33 -22.09
C LEU A 369 1.08 15.33 -21.52
#